data_AF-A0A7C7Q2N5-F1
#
_entry.id   AF-A0A7C7Q2N5-F1
#
_cell.length_a   1.000
_cell.length_b   1.000
_cell.length_c   1.000
_cell.angle_alpha   90.00
_cell.angle_beta   90.00
_cell.angle_gamma   90.00
#
_symmetry.space_group_name_H-M   'P 1'
#
loop_
_entity.id
_entity.type
_entity.pdbx_description
1 polymer ?
#
loop_
_entity_poly.entity_id
_entity_poly.type
_entity_poly.pdbx_seq_one_letter_code
_entity_poly.pdbx_strand_id
1 'polypeptide(L)'
;RDSRILITIGACATAGGIQALRNSRDHDALRASVYPSPQFIDALATSTPIADHVTVDFELRGCPIDKGQLLEAITALLKGRKPGIPDYSQCTECKLAGTACVMVTKGVPCLGPVTQGGCGNLCPQVGRGCYGCFGPKENANTEALVGELAALGADRRTIRDLFGGFTAGAPAFAAERERHDG
;
A
#
# COMPACT_ATOMS: atom_id res chain seq x y z
N ARG A 1 -11.28 26.18 -6.66
CA ARG A 1 -10.06 25.33 -6.76
C ARG A 1 -8.96 26.22 -6.21
N ASP A 2 -8.53 25.94 -4.98
CA ASP A 2 -7.83 26.94 -4.14
C ASP A 2 -6.34 26.64 -4.02
N SER A 3 -5.86 25.66 -4.78
CA SER A 3 -4.45 25.24 -4.83
C SER A 3 -4.01 25.04 -6.28
N ARG A 4 -2.75 25.36 -6.56
CA ARG A 4 -2.13 25.15 -7.88
C ARG A 4 -1.64 23.71 -8.08
N ILE A 5 -1.24 23.06 -7.00
CA ILE A 5 -0.73 21.70 -6.97
C ILE A 5 -1.38 21.00 -5.78
N LEU A 6 -2.01 19.85 -6.00
CA LEU A 6 -2.57 18.98 -4.96
C LEU A 6 -1.71 17.72 -4.85
N ILE A 7 -1.22 17.45 -3.64
CA ILE A 7 -0.41 16.28 -3.34
C ILE A 7 -1.09 15.48 -2.25
N THR A 8 -1.31 14.19 -2.50
CA THR A 8 -1.80 13.27 -1.49
C THR A 8 -0.65 12.66 -0.71
N ILE A 9 -0.79 12.58 0.61
CA ILE A 9 0.27 12.12 1.49
C ILE A 9 -0.19 10.88 2.27
N GLY A 10 0.52 9.78 2.06
CA GLY A 10 0.37 8.53 2.76
C GLY A 10 -0.70 7.59 2.21
N ALA A 11 -0.62 6.32 2.61
CA ALA A 11 -1.49 5.24 2.13
C ALA A 11 -2.98 5.51 2.34
N CYS A 12 -3.35 6.24 3.40
CA CYS A 12 -4.74 6.67 3.62
C CYS A 12 -5.27 7.52 2.45
N ALA A 13 -4.45 8.47 1.97
CA ALA A 13 -4.85 9.38 0.91
C ALA A 13 -4.71 8.74 -0.49
N THR A 14 -3.75 7.85 -0.69
CA THR A 14 -3.43 7.26 -2.01
C THR A 14 -4.11 5.91 -2.26
N ALA A 15 -4.61 5.24 -1.21
CA ALA A 15 -5.16 3.88 -1.30
C ALA A 15 -6.34 3.62 -0.35
N GLY A 16 -6.89 4.65 0.31
CA GLY A 16 -7.90 4.51 1.39
C GLY A 16 -7.33 3.99 2.72
N GLY A 17 -6.06 3.57 2.75
CA GLY A 17 -5.39 3.12 3.96
C GLY A 17 -5.98 1.82 4.51
N ILE A 18 -5.77 1.59 5.82
CA ILE A 18 -6.38 0.46 6.53
C ILE A 18 -7.92 0.52 6.52
N GLN A 19 -8.50 1.71 6.34
CA GLN A 19 -9.96 1.89 6.31
C GLN A 19 -10.59 1.30 5.05
N ALA A 20 -9.84 1.14 3.95
CA ALA A 20 -10.31 0.50 2.73
C ALA A 20 -10.70 -0.98 2.94
N LEU A 21 -10.25 -1.63 4.02
CA LEU A 21 -10.65 -3.00 4.35
C LEU A 21 -12.15 -3.16 4.62
N ARG A 22 -12.86 -2.06 4.92
CA ARG A 22 -14.32 -2.08 5.08
C ARG A 22 -15.06 -2.16 3.74
N ASN A 23 -14.41 -1.82 2.62
CA ASN A 23 -15.07 -1.70 1.31
C ASN A 23 -15.66 -3.02 0.81
N SER A 24 -15.14 -4.15 1.29
CA SER A 24 -15.61 -5.50 0.96
C SER A 24 -16.47 -6.12 2.07
N ARG A 25 -16.98 -5.31 2.99
CA ARG A 25 -17.73 -5.76 4.17
C ARG A 25 -19.04 -4.99 4.26
N ASP A 26 -19.99 -5.56 4.98
CA ASP A 26 -21.22 -4.86 5.34
C ASP A 26 -20.88 -3.75 6.34
N HIS A 27 -20.95 -2.50 5.88
CA HIS A 27 -20.64 -1.32 6.67
C HIS A 27 -21.60 -1.12 7.85
N ASP A 28 -22.89 -1.44 7.68
CA ASP A 28 -23.88 -1.26 8.73
C ASP A 28 -23.69 -2.32 9.82
N ALA A 29 -23.40 -3.56 9.43
CA ALA A 29 -23.02 -4.62 10.37
C ALA A 29 -21.72 -4.27 11.13
N LEU A 30 -20.71 -3.73 10.44
CA LEU A 30 -19.48 -3.26 11.10
C LEU A 30 -19.77 -2.17 12.13
N ARG A 31 -20.59 -1.16 11.76
CA ARG A 31 -20.95 -0.07 12.67
C ARG A 31 -21.73 -0.56 13.89
N ALA A 32 -22.70 -1.44 13.68
CA ALA A 32 -23.49 -2.03 14.77
C ALA A 32 -22.65 -2.89 15.72
N SER A 33 -21.55 -3.48 15.25
CA SER A 33 -20.66 -4.29 16.10
C SER A 33 -19.76 -3.47 17.02
N VAL A 34 -19.46 -2.21 16.67
CA VAL A 34 -18.57 -1.32 17.44
C VAL A 34 -19.35 -0.33 18.29
N TYR A 35 -20.42 0.25 17.73
CA TYR A 35 -21.15 1.36 18.37
C TYR A 35 -22.50 0.90 18.92
N PRO A 36 -22.79 1.12 20.21
CA PRO A 36 -24.10 0.80 20.80
C PRO A 36 -25.27 1.59 20.22
N SER A 37 -24.99 2.75 19.60
CA SER A 37 -25.99 3.60 18.95
C SER A 37 -25.48 4.01 17.57
N PRO A 38 -25.48 3.09 16.59
CA PRO A 38 -24.86 3.31 15.29
C PRO A 38 -25.56 4.42 14.50
N GLN A 39 -26.82 4.76 14.77
CA GLN A 39 -27.58 5.82 14.11
C GLN A 39 -26.96 7.23 14.24
N PHE A 40 -26.10 7.45 15.23
CA PHE A 40 -25.43 8.75 15.43
C PHE A 40 -24.11 8.89 14.68
N ILE A 41 -23.64 7.82 14.04
CA ILE A 41 -22.41 7.87 13.26
C ILE A 41 -22.78 8.31 11.85
N ASP A 42 -22.19 9.39 11.32
CA ASP A 42 -22.32 9.71 9.90
C ASP A 42 -20.98 9.40 9.23
N ALA A 43 -20.98 8.43 8.31
CA ALA A 43 -19.76 7.95 7.67
C ALA A 43 -20.06 7.36 6.30
N LEU A 44 -19.19 7.66 5.34
CA LEU A 44 -19.19 7.02 4.02
C LEU A 44 -19.02 5.51 4.16
N ALA A 45 -19.76 4.74 3.35
CA ALA A 45 -19.70 3.28 3.34
C ALA A 45 -18.32 2.75 2.91
N THR A 46 -17.63 3.47 2.02
CA THR A 46 -16.32 3.09 1.48
C THR A 46 -15.25 4.10 1.84
N SER A 47 -14.00 3.66 1.86
CA SER A 47 -12.81 4.50 1.93
C SER A 47 -12.01 4.31 0.66
N THR A 48 -11.92 5.35 -0.16
CA THR A 48 -11.27 5.33 -1.47
C THR A 48 -10.15 6.37 -1.56
N PRO A 49 -9.19 6.21 -2.48
CA PRO A 49 -8.17 7.21 -2.76
C PRO A 49 -8.76 8.60 -3.05
N ILE A 50 -8.04 9.66 -2.68
CA ILE A 50 -8.46 11.04 -3.00
C ILE A 50 -8.50 11.27 -4.51
N ALA A 51 -7.63 10.58 -5.27
CA ALA A 51 -7.58 10.63 -6.72
C ALA A 51 -8.89 10.18 -7.40
N ASP A 52 -9.74 9.40 -6.72
CA ASP A 52 -11.06 9.00 -7.23
C ASP A 52 -12.07 10.15 -7.21
N HIS A 53 -11.81 11.20 -6.44
CA HIS A 53 -12.75 12.31 -6.20
C HIS A 53 -12.29 13.62 -6.82
N VAL A 54 -10.97 13.84 -6.91
CA VAL A 54 -10.38 15.07 -7.41
C VAL A 54 -9.06 14.79 -8.13
N THR A 55 -8.68 15.67 -9.06
CA THR A 55 -7.38 15.59 -9.73
C THR A 55 -6.23 15.81 -8.73
N VAL A 56 -5.37 14.81 -8.60
CA VAL A 56 -4.14 14.83 -7.78
C VAL A 56 -2.93 14.93 -8.71
N ASP A 57 -2.03 15.86 -8.43
CA ASP A 57 -0.85 16.11 -9.28
C ASP A 57 0.33 15.21 -8.91
N PHE A 58 0.41 14.74 -7.66
CA PHE A 58 1.45 13.84 -7.18
C PHE A 58 1.00 13.04 -5.95
N GLU A 59 1.47 11.80 -5.83
CA GLU A 59 1.23 10.93 -4.68
C GLU A 59 2.52 10.64 -3.91
N LEU A 60 2.58 11.06 -2.65
CA LEU A 60 3.66 10.69 -1.74
C LEU A 60 3.22 9.48 -0.91
N ARG A 61 3.71 8.30 -1.25
CA ARG A 61 3.24 7.02 -0.71
C ARG A 61 3.97 6.59 0.56
N GLY A 62 3.32 5.75 1.36
CA GLY A 62 3.85 5.17 2.60
C GLY A 62 2.85 5.18 3.76
N CYS A 63 3.03 4.29 4.74
CA CYS A 63 2.18 4.23 5.95
C CYS A 63 3.03 4.10 7.24
N PRO A 64 3.58 5.21 7.78
CA PRO A 64 3.58 6.55 7.20
C PRO A 64 4.60 6.69 6.06
N ILE A 65 4.59 7.86 5.41
CA ILE A 65 5.63 8.26 4.45
C ILE A 65 7.00 8.33 5.11
N ASP A 66 8.06 8.29 4.30
CA ASP A 66 9.41 8.59 4.78
C ASP A 66 9.66 10.12 4.92
N LYS A 67 10.43 10.50 5.94
CA LYS A 67 10.79 11.90 6.20
C LYS A 67 11.67 12.48 5.09
N GLY A 68 12.63 11.70 4.59
CA GLY A 68 13.50 12.09 3.50
C GLY A 68 12.71 12.36 2.22
N GLN A 69 11.77 11.47 1.88
CA GLN A 69 10.85 11.64 0.76
C GLN A 69 9.99 12.91 0.88
N LEU A 70 9.51 13.24 2.08
CA LEU A 70 8.76 14.49 2.30
C LEU A 70 9.63 15.72 2.06
N LEU A 71 10.83 15.75 2.64
CA LEU A 71 11.76 16.85 2.48
C LEU A 71 12.17 17.02 1.01
N GLU A 72 12.41 15.92 0.32
CA GLU A 72 12.70 15.88 -1.10
C GLU A 72 11.54 16.45 -1.93
N ALA A 73 10.31 16.01 -1.68
CA ALA A 73 9.12 16.51 -2.37
C ALA A 73 8.93 18.02 -2.17
N ILE A 74 9.01 18.51 -0.92
CA ILE A 74 8.88 19.94 -0.62
C ILE A 74 9.99 20.74 -1.31
N THR A 75 11.24 20.29 -1.18
CA THR A 75 12.40 20.98 -1.76
C THR A 75 12.33 21.00 -3.30
N ALA A 76 11.87 19.92 -3.91
CA ALA A 76 11.68 19.82 -5.35
C ALA A 76 10.66 20.84 -5.86
N LEU A 77 9.50 20.92 -5.20
CA LEU A 77 8.42 21.82 -5.56
C LEU A 77 8.83 23.29 -5.41
N LEU A 78 9.51 23.64 -4.31
CA LEU A 78 10.05 24.99 -4.09
C LEU A 78 11.05 25.41 -5.17
N LYS A 79 11.77 24.44 -5.76
CA LYS A 79 12.73 24.66 -6.85
C LYS A 79 12.12 24.50 -8.25
N GLY A 80 10.82 24.23 -8.37
CA GLY A 80 10.16 24.02 -9.66
C GLY A 80 10.61 22.77 -10.41
N ARG A 81 11.09 21.73 -9.71
CA ARG A 81 11.51 20.45 -10.30
C ARG A 81 10.60 19.30 -9.86
N LYS A 82 10.61 18.20 -10.62
CA LYS A 82 9.95 16.96 -10.22
C LYS A 82 10.64 16.37 -8.98
N PRO A 83 9.89 15.91 -7.96
CA PRO A 83 10.44 15.15 -6.82
C PRO A 83 11.16 13.87 -7.28
N GLY A 84 12.35 13.63 -6.75
CA GLY A 84 13.13 12.40 -6.98
C GLY A 84 12.73 11.30 -6.01
N ILE A 85 11.52 10.76 -6.16
CA ILE A 85 11.00 9.67 -5.33
C ILE A 85 11.25 8.32 -6.04
N PRO A 86 11.62 7.25 -5.31
CA PRO A 86 11.81 5.92 -5.88
C PRO A 86 10.63 5.43 -6.72
N ASP A 87 10.95 4.93 -7.92
CA ASP A 87 10.03 4.26 -8.85
C ASP A 87 10.30 2.74 -8.98
N TYR A 88 11.35 2.25 -8.32
CA TYR A 88 11.73 0.85 -8.30
C TYR A 88 11.01 0.05 -7.20
N SER A 89 11.17 -1.28 -7.23
CA SER A 89 10.62 -2.17 -6.21
C SER A 89 11.39 -2.11 -4.89
N GLN A 90 10.73 -2.45 -3.79
CA GLN A 90 11.37 -2.60 -2.48
C GLN A 90 12.57 -3.56 -2.51
N CYS A 91 12.59 -4.53 -3.44
CA CYS A 91 13.70 -5.46 -3.60
C CYS A 91 15.02 -4.75 -3.90
N THR A 92 15.02 -3.62 -4.63
CA THR A 92 16.23 -2.86 -4.92
C THR A 92 16.90 -2.39 -3.62
N GLU A 93 16.15 -1.85 -2.68
CA GLU A 93 16.68 -1.42 -1.38
C GLU A 93 17.16 -2.61 -0.54
N CYS A 94 16.44 -3.72 -0.55
CA CYS A 94 16.88 -4.94 0.14
C CYS A 94 18.25 -5.40 -0.38
N LYS A 95 18.47 -5.34 -1.70
CA LYS A 95 19.74 -5.73 -2.33
C LYS A 95 20.85 -4.73 -2.04
N LEU A 96 20.57 -3.43 -2.14
CA LEU A 96 21.53 -2.37 -1.79
C LEU A 96 21.97 -2.46 -0.32
N ALA A 97 21.07 -2.84 0.57
CA ALA A 97 21.35 -3.05 1.99
C ALA A 97 21.98 -4.43 2.32
N GLY A 98 22.27 -5.27 1.31
CA GLY A 98 22.84 -6.62 1.53
C GLY A 98 21.92 -7.57 2.30
N THR A 99 20.62 -7.30 2.34
CA THR A 99 19.65 -8.13 3.08
C THR A 99 19.33 -9.41 2.31
N ALA A 100 19.55 -10.55 2.95
CA ALA A 100 19.19 -11.84 2.40
C ALA A 100 17.67 -11.92 2.15
N CYS A 101 17.27 -12.44 0.98
CA CYS A 101 15.86 -12.48 0.59
C CYS A 101 15.08 -13.44 1.50
N VAL A 102 14.11 -12.92 2.25
CA VAL A 102 13.33 -13.71 3.21
C VAL A 102 12.42 -14.75 2.54
N MET A 103 11.97 -14.50 1.30
CA MET A 103 11.23 -15.50 0.52
C MET A 103 12.11 -16.71 0.21
N VAL A 104 13.32 -16.47 -0.30
CA VAL A 104 14.23 -17.53 -0.73
C VAL A 104 14.86 -18.26 0.45
N THR A 105 15.32 -17.53 1.46
CA THR A 105 16.09 -18.10 2.57
C THR A 105 15.24 -18.68 3.68
N LYS A 106 13.98 -18.24 3.81
CA LYS A 106 13.11 -18.60 4.93
C LYS A 106 11.69 -19.00 4.51
N GLY A 107 11.35 -18.96 3.23
CA GLY A 107 9.98 -19.23 2.75
C GLY A 107 8.95 -18.20 3.21
N VAL A 108 9.36 -17.00 3.66
CA VAL A 108 8.44 -16.01 4.23
C VAL A 108 7.73 -15.22 3.12
N PRO A 109 6.38 -15.20 3.07
CA PRO A 109 5.62 -14.40 2.11
C PRO A 109 5.93 -12.90 2.20
N CYS A 110 6.14 -12.25 1.04
CA CYS A 110 6.63 -10.87 0.97
C CYS A 110 6.05 -10.14 -0.24
N LEU A 111 5.51 -8.94 -0.04
CA LEU A 111 5.00 -8.09 -1.13
C LEU A 111 6.08 -7.21 -1.79
N GLY A 112 7.34 -7.33 -1.37
CA GLY A 112 8.44 -6.48 -1.82
C GLY A 112 8.60 -6.39 -3.35
N PRO A 113 8.44 -7.49 -4.11
CA PRO A 113 8.55 -7.47 -5.58
C PRO A 113 7.56 -6.54 -6.29
N VAL A 114 6.38 -6.36 -5.70
CA VAL A 114 5.28 -5.56 -6.27
C VAL A 114 5.06 -4.22 -5.55
N THR A 115 5.88 -3.91 -4.53
CA THR A 115 5.73 -2.69 -3.73
C THR A 115 6.77 -1.66 -4.12
N GLN A 116 6.39 -0.39 -4.21
CA GLN A 116 7.32 0.72 -4.45
C GLN A 116 8.32 0.84 -3.30
N GLY A 117 9.58 1.14 -3.63
CA GLY A 117 10.62 1.46 -2.64
C GLY A 117 10.37 2.80 -1.94
N GLY A 118 11.19 3.08 -0.92
CA GLY A 118 11.20 4.33 -0.18
C GLY A 118 11.26 4.16 1.34
N CYS A 119 11.02 2.95 1.84
CA CYS A 119 11.00 2.71 3.30
C CYS A 119 12.39 2.42 3.88
N GLY A 120 13.39 2.12 3.05
CA GLY A 120 14.75 1.83 3.51
C GLY A 120 14.91 0.42 4.08
N ASN A 121 14.19 -0.57 3.53
CA ASN A 121 14.34 -1.99 3.87
C ASN A 121 13.97 -2.38 5.34
N LEU A 122 12.98 -1.71 5.93
CA LEU A 122 12.61 -1.92 7.34
C LEU A 122 12.19 -3.35 7.68
N CYS A 123 11.23 -3.92 6.94
CA CYS A 123 10.66 -5.22 7.31
C CYS A 123 11.63 -6.39 7.06
N PRO A 124 12.25 -6.52 5.86
CA PRO A 124 13.09 -7.68 5.57
C PRO A 124 14.36 -7.73 6.42
N GLN A 125 14.89 -6.58 6.86
CA GLN A 125 16.05 -6.51 7.75
C GLN A 125 15.80 -7.24 9.09
N VAL A 126 14.56 -7.24 9.59
CA VAL A 126 14.16 -7.95 10.81
C VAL A 126 13.55 -9.33 10.53
N GLY A 127 13.74 -9.86 9.32
CA GLY A 127 13.29 -11.20 8.94
C GLY A 127 11.81 -11.32 8.58
N ARG A 128 11.10 -10.19 8.39
CA ARG A 128 9.68 -10.14 8.02
C ARG A 128 9.52 -9.77 6.55
N GLY A 129 8.60 -10.42 5.83
CA GLY A 129 8.25 -9.99 4.47
C GLY A 129 7.65 -8.59 4.43
N CYS A 130 7.87 -7.85 3.34
CA CYS A 130 7.30 -6.51 3.14
C CYS A 130 5.76 -6.55 3.20
N TYR A 131 5.18 -5.55 3.87
CA TYR A 131 3.73 -5.38 4.05
C TYR A 131 3.01 -4.71 2.86
N GLY A 132 3.73 -4.18 1.88
CA GLY A 132 3.10 -3.43 0.78
C GLY A 132 2.62 -2.02 1.12
N CYS A 133 3.04 -1.46 2.26
CA CYS A 133 2.49 -0.19 2.77
C CYS A 133 2.86 1.06 1.94
N PHE A 134 3.85 0.98 1.06
CA PHE A 134 4.19 2.02 0.08
C PHE A 134 3.40 1.89 -1.23
N GLY A 135 2.50 0.89 -1.31
CA GLY A 135 1.63 0.67 -2.45
C GLY A 135 2.33 0.02 -3.64
N PRO A 136 1.56 -0.31 -4.69
CA PRO A 136 2.09 -1.00 -5.86
C PRO A 136 3.12 -0.14 -6.59
N LYS A 137 4.25 -0.75 -6.98
CA LYS A 137 5.21 -0.11 -7.89
C LYS A 137 4.61 0.04 -9.29
N GLU A 138 5.31 0.75 -10.17
CA GLU A 138 4.97 0.77 -11.60
C GLU A 138 4.98 -0.65 -12.19
N ASN A 139 3.93 -1.00 -12.93
CA ASN A 139 3.75 -2.32 -13.53
C ASN A 139 3.91 -3.46 -12.50
N ALA A 140 3.21 -3.35 -11.37
CA ALA A 140 3.17 -4.37 -10.33
C ALA A 140 2.52 -5.68 -10.86
N ASN A 141 3.35 -6.69 -11.12
CA ASN A 141 2.90 -8.01 -11.58
C ASN A 141 2.50 -8.88 -10.37
N THR A 142 1.29 -8.66 -9.85
CA THR A 142 0.75 -9.37 -8.68
C THR A 142 0.51 -10.85 -8.96
N GLU A 143 0.06 -11.18 -10.16
CA GLU A 143 -0.23 -12.56 -10.57
C GLU A 143 1.03 -13.43 -10.54
N ALA A 144 2.14 -12.96 -11.12
CA ALA A 144 3.41 -13.68 -11.06
C ALA A 144 3.90 -13.85 -9.61
N LEU A 145 3.77 -12.81 -8.78
CA LEU A 145 4.13 -12.92 -7.37
C LEU A 145 3.26 -13.95 -6.65
N VAL A 146 1.96 -14.01 -6.92
CA VAL A 146 1.06 -15.00 -6.32
C VAL A 146 1.48 -16.43 -6.69
N GLY A 147 1.90 -16.67 -7.93
CA GLY A 147 2.47 -17.96 -8.32
C GLY A 147 3.68 -18.37 -7.45
N GLU A 148 4.60 -17.44 -7.22
CA GLU A 148 5.77 -17.67 -6.34
C GLU A 148 5.36 -17.88 -4.88
N LEU A 149 4.40 -17.10 -4.37
CA LEU A 149 3.90 -17.25 -3.00
C LEU A 149 3.21 -18.61 -2.79
N ALA A 150 2.44 -19.07 -3.78
CA ALA A 150 1.81 -20.38 -3.77
C ALA A 150 2.85 -21.52 -3.80
N ALA A 151 3.92 -21.37 -4.59
CA ALA A 151 5.05 -22.32 -4.60
C ALA A 151 5.78 -22.39 -3.24
N LEU A 152 5.78 -21.30 -2.48
CA LEU A 152 6.28 -21.25 -1.09
C LEU A 152 5.27 -21.81 -0.06
N GLY A 153 4.10 -22.26 -0.49
CA GLY A 153 3.07 -22.84 0.37
C GLY A 153 2.06 -21.84 0.96
N ALA A 154 2.01 -20.61 0.46
CA ALA A 154 0.97 -19.66 0.87
C ALA A 154 -0.40 -20.11 0.36
N ASP A 155 -1.37 -20.25 1.27
CA ASP A 155 -2.74 -20.57 0.91
C ASP A 155 -3.52 -19.33 0.43
N ARG A 156 -4.71 -19.55 -0.13
CA ARG A 156 -5.61 -18.48 -0.61
C ARG A 156 -5.85 -17.41 0.45
N ARG A 157 -6.05 -17.83 1.71
CA ARG A 157 -6.26 -16.92 2.83
C ARG A 157 -5.05 -16.02 3.06
N THR A 158 -3.85 -16.59 3.08
CA THR A 158 -2.60 -15.86 3.27
C THR A 158 -2.40 -14.84 2.15
N ILE A 159 -2.66 -15.24 0.89
CA ILE A 159 -2.56 -14.33 -0.26
C ILE A 159 -3.56 -13.18 -0.13
N ARG A 160 -4.84 -13.49 0.14
CA ARG A 160 -5.87 -12.47 0.36
C ARG A 160 -5.48 -11.51 1.48
N ASP A 161 -5.02 -12.02 2.62
CA ASP A 161 -4.68 -11.21 3.79
C ASP A 161 -3.41 -10.36 3.54
N LEU A 162 -2.47 -10.81 2.69
CA LEU A 162 -1.31 -10.01 2.27
C LEU A 162 -1.74 -8.79 1.45
N PHE A 163 -2.58 -8.98 0.42
CA PHE A 163 -3.09 -7.88 -0.41
C PHE A 163 -4.16 -7.05 0.32
N GLY A 164 -4.79 -7.61 1.35
CA GLY A 164 -5.73 -6.97 2.28
C GLY A 164 -5.07 -6.19 3.42
N GLY A 165 -4.02 -5.44 3.13
CA GLY A 165 -3.27 -4.63 4.11
C GLY A 165 -3.54 -3.12 4.03
N PHE A 166 -2.49 -2.34 4.27
CA PHE A 166 -2.54 -0.86 4.33
C PHE A 166 -2.93 -0.18 3.03
N THR A 167 -2.74 -0.85 1.89
CA THR A 167 -2.94 -0.32 0.54
C THR A 167 -3.92 -1.17 -0.24
N ALA A 168 -4.85 -1.84 0.47
CA ALA A 168 -5.85 -2.72 -0.12
C ALA A 168 -6.80 -2.03 -1.11
N GLY A 169 -6.96 -0.70 -1.02
CA GLY A 169 -7.72 0.09 -2.00
C GLY A 169 -6.91 0.55 -3.22
N ALA A 170 -5.63 0.20 -3.33
CA ALA A 170 -4.85 0.47 -4.54
C ALA A 170 -5.27 -0.51 -5.65
N PRO A 171 -5.55 -0.06 -6.89
CA PRO A 171 -6.18 -0.90 -7.92
C PRO A 171 -5.53 -2.27 -8.15
N ALA A 172 -4.20 -2.33 -8.24
CA ALA A 172 -3.48 -3.59 -8.44
C ALA A 172 -3.64 -4.57 -7.27
N PHE A 173 -3.64 -4.06 -6.03
CA PHE A 173 -3.76 -4.91 -4.84
C PHE A 173 -5.22 -5.28 -4.56
N ALA A 174 -6.16 -4.36 -4.80
CA ALA A 174 -7.59 -4.62 -4.73
C ALA A 174 -8.00 -5.74 -5.70
N ALA A 175 -7.62 -5.60 -6.98
CA ALA A 175 -7.95 -6.58 -8.01
C ALA A 175 -7.31 -7.95 -7.75
N GLU A 176 -6.10 -8.01 -7.20
CA GLU A 176 -5.51 -9.28 -6.81
C GLU A 176 -6.27 -9.88 -5.63
N ARG A 177 -6.50 -9.11 -4.56
CA ARG A 177 -7.22 -9.57 -3.37
C ARG A 177 -8.59 -10.16 -3.70
N GLU A 178 -9.37 -9.49 -4.55
CA GLU A 178 -10.72 -9.91 -4.96
C GLU A 178 -10.74 -11.31 -5.59
N ARG A 179 -9.67 -11.71 -6.28
CA ARG A 179 -9.54 -13.08 -6.84
C ARG A 179 -9.50 -14.17 -5.78
N HIS A 180 -9.22 -13.81 -4.52
CA HIS A 180 -9.10 -14.71 -3.37
C HIS A 180 -10.16 -14.46 -2.28
N ASP A 181 -11.18 -13.62 -2.54
CA ASP A 181 -12.27 -13.35 -1.58
C ASP A 181 -13.34 -14.47 -1.52
N GLY A 182 -13.20 -15.54 -2.31
CA GLY A 182 -14.06 -16.76 -2.32
C GLY A 182 -13.47 -17.95 -1.58
#